data_AF-A0A6L3IMU7-F1
#
_entry.id   AF-A0A6L3IMU7-F1
#
_cell.length_a   1.000
_cell.length_b   1.000
_cell.length_c   1.000
_cell.angle_alpha   90.00
_cell.angle_beta   90.00
_cell.angle_gamma   90.00
#
_symmetry.space_group_name_H-M   'P 1'
#
loop_
_entity.id
_entity.type
_entity.pdbx_description
1 polymer ?
#
loop_
_entity_poly.entity_id
_entity_poly.type
_entity_poly.pdbx_seq_one_letter_code
_entity_poly.pdbx_strand_id
1 'polypeptide(L)'
;MENEIREREVVVDGKTLTLLRKDGKWVFPFVTYYQHGLGTPLCLALLAYVEDSNEFESEAVITVNLPGAERSAGCQFIDTNNNGEEVLDWLMLYGLCTPTGRYAVSGFCKYPEVDFYQSERFMKQKELCDRYFNFVD
;
A
#
# COMPACT_ATOMS: atom_id res chain seq x y z
N MET A 1 -21.54 -0.27 -4.60
CA MET A 1 -20.98 -0.80 -5.85
C MET A 1 -19.62 -0.14 -6.01
N GLU A 2 -18.59 -0.67 -5.36
CA GLU A 2 -17.22 -0.11 -5.39
C GLU A 2 -16.41 -0.71 -6.54
N ASN A 3 -16.99 -0.72 -7.75
CA ASN A 3 -16.36 -1.31 -8.94
C ASN A 3 -15.85 -0.23 -9.92
N GLU A 4 -15.79 1.03 -9.49
CA GLU A 4 -15.36 2.14 -10.31
C GLU A 4 -14.16 2.82 -9.67
N ILE A 5 -13.11 3.02 -10.46
CA ILE A 5 -11.93 3.80 -10.07
C ILE A 5 -12.39 5.23 -9.79
N ARG A 6 -12.13 5.71 -8.57
CA ARG A 6 -12.40 7.08 -8.18
C ARG A 6 -11.16 7.67 -7.54
N GLU A 7 -10.69 8.76 -8.13
CA GLU A 7 -9.47 9.44 -7.73
C GLU A 7 -9.74 10.94 -7.59
N ARG A 8 -9.00 11.60 -6.71
CA ARG A 8 -8.98 13.07 -6.63
C ARG A 8 -7.60 13.56 -6.27
N GLU A 9 -7.25 14.75 -6.73
CA GLU A 9 -6.03 15.43 -6.31
C GLU A 9 -6.33 16.38 -5.15
N VAL A 10 -5.39 16.46 -4.21
CA VAL A 10 -5.39 17.44 -3.12
C VAL A 10 -4.01 18.10 -3.02
N VAL A 11 -3.95 19.31 -2.48
CA VAL A 11 -2.69 20.01 -2.22
C VAL A 11 -2.44 20.08 -0.72
N VAL A 12 -1.42 19.36 -0.25
CA VAL A 12 -1.00 19.32 1.16
C VAL A 12 0.46 19.74 1.24
N ASP A 13 0.77 20.75 2.06
CA ASP A 13 2.12 21.33 2.19
C ASP A 13 2.82 21.62 0.86
N GLY A 14 2.06 22.23 -0.06
CA GLY A 14 2.52 22.61 -1.40
C GLY A 14 2.75 21.44 -2.37
N LYS A 15 2.34 20.21 -2.01
CA LYS A 15 2.49 19.01 -2.85
C LYS A 15 1.12 18.55 -3.33
N THR A 16 1.00 18.29 -4.63
CA THR A 16 -0.17 17.63 -5.20
C THR A 16 -0.10 16.13 -4.95
N LEU A 17 -1.09 15.59 -4.25
CA LEU A 17 -1.20 14.17 -3.90
C LEU A 17 -2.47 13.59 -4.53
N THR A 18 -2.36 12.41 -5.12
CA THR A 18 -3.50 11.65 -5.64
C THR A 18 -4.09 10.76 -4.55
N LEU A 19 -5.37 10.94 -4.25
CA LEU A 19 -6.14 10.12 -3.33
C LEU A 19 -6.99 9.12 -4.09
N LEU A 20 -7.10 7.92 -3.54
CA LEU A 20 -7.90 6.81 -4.08
C LEU A 20 -9.14 6.62 -3.20
N ARG A 21 -10.25 6.14 -3.78
CA ARG A 21 -11.45 5.81 -3.02
C ARG A 21 -11.37 4.37 -2.49
N LYS A 22 -11.58 4.18 -1.18
CA LYS A 22 -11.73 2.88 -0.52
C LYS A 22 -12.73 2.98 0.63
N ASP A 23 -13.72 2.10 0.71
CA ASP A 23 -14.67 2.00 1.83
C ASP A 23 -15.28 3.33 2.25
N GLY A 24 -15.68 4.15 1.27
CA GLY A 24 -16.26 5.47 1.56
C GLY A 24 -15.26 6.54 2.06
N LYS A 25 -13.95 6.27 2.07
CA LYS A 25 -12.88 7.21 2.45
C LYS A 25 -11.99 7.57 1.26
N TRP A 26 -11.35 8.74 1.34
CA TRP A 26 -10.26 9.13 0.43
C TRP A 26 -8.95 8.81 1.10
N VAL A 27 -8.14 7.95 0.48
CA VAL A 27 -6.89 7.45 1.06
C VAL A 27 -5.70 7.78 0.19
N PHE A 28 -4.59 8.12 0.82
CA PHE A 28 -3.29 8.24 0.19
C PHE A 28 -2.51 6.93 0.39
N PRO A 29 -2.06 6.25 -0.69
CA PRO A 29 -1.24 5.05 -0.59
C PRO A 29 0.20 5.44 -0.17
N PHE A 30 0.49 5.35 1.12
CA PHE A 30 1.79 5.71 1.66
C PHE A 30 2.76 4.52 1.58
N VAL A 31 3.81 4.66 0.77
CA VAL A 31 4.84 3.63 0.60
C VAL A 31 6.01 3.95 1.52
N THR A 32 6.33 3.03 2.42
CA THR A 32 7.45 3.10 3.34
C THR A 32 8.10 1.71 3.47
N TYR A 33 8.93 1.50 4.49
CA TYR A 33 9.71 0.28 4.66
C TYR A 33 9.67 -0.25 6.08
N TYR A 34 9.64 -1.57 6.21
CA TYR A 34 9.82 -2.23 7.49
C TYR A 34 11.27 -2.10 7.98
N GLN A 35 11.45 -1.83 9.27
CA GLN A 35 12.77 -1.71 9.91
C GLN A 35 13.55 -3.02 9.99
N HIS A 36 12.87 -4.17 9.84
CA HIS A 36 13.45 -5.49 9.98
C HIS A 36 13.07 -6.40 8.81
N GLY A 37 13.98 -7.32 8.47
CA GLY A 37 13.83 -8.26 7.36
C GLY A 37 14.83 -7.99 6.25
N LEU A 38 15.19 -9.04 5.52
CA LEU A 38 16.17 -8.96 4.45
C LEU A 38 15.64 -8.10 3.28
N GLY A 39 16.48 -7.20 2.77
CA GLY A 39 16.21 -6.44 1.55
C GLY A 39 15.26 -5.26 1.69
N THR A 40 15.15 -4.66 2.88
CA THR A 40 14.31 -3.46 3.15
C THR A 40 12.86 -3.67 2.73
N PRO A 41 12.11 -4.54 3.43
CA PRO A 41 10.80 -4.99 2.96
C PRO A 41 9.82 -3.82 2.84
N LEU A 42 9.11 -3.75 1.70
CA LEU A 42 8.11 -2.72 1.46
C LEU A 42 6.99 -2.79 2.50
N CYS A 43 6.55 -1.62 2.94
CA CYS A 43 5.36 -1.41 3.74
C CYS A 43 4.42 -0.47 2.97
N LEU A 44 3.25 -0.95 2.57
CA LEU A 44 2.18 -0.10 2.04
C LEU A 44 1.18 0.17 3.16
N ALA A 45 1.03 1.43 3.54
CA ALA A 45 -0.02 1.90 4.43
C ALA A 45 -1.01 2.78 3.67
N LEU A 46 -2.22 2.91 4.20
CA LEU A 46 -3.21 3.88 3.77
C LEU A 46 -3.35 4.97 4.82
N LEU A 47 -3.29 6.21 4.37
CA LEU A 47 -3.59 7.38 5.19
C LEU A 47 -4.92 7.97 4.74
N ALA A 48 -5.91 8.05 5.62
CA ALA A 48 -7.18 8.70 5.34
C ALA A 48 -7.00 10.22 5.35
N TYR A 49 -7.49 10.89 4.31
CA TYR A 49 -7.47 12.34 4.23
C TYR A 49 -8.65 12.96 4.99
N VAL A 50 -8.35 13.89 5.89
CA VAL A 50 -9.32 14.63 6.69
C VAL A 50 -9.50 16.02 6.08
N GLU A 51 -10.65 16.23 5.43
CA GLU A 51 -10.89 17.42 4.60
C GLU A 51 -10.95 18.72 5.42
N ASP A 52 -11.49 18.66 6.63
CA ASP A 52 -11.65 19.83 7.49
C ASP A 52 -10.31 20.40 8.01
N SER A 53 -9.30 19.54 8.19
CA SER A 53 -7.96 19.94 8.66
C SER A 53 -6.91 19.99 7.55
N ASN A 54 -7.21 19.48 6.34
CA ASN A 54 -6.23 19.30 5.27
C ASN A 54 -5.02 18.43 5.70
N GLU A 55 -5.29 17.41 6.52
CA GLU A 55 -4.29 16.51 7.11
C GLU A 55 -4.60 15.04 6.81
N PHE A 56 -3.71 14.15 7.26
CA PHE A 56 -3.81 12.71 7.08
C PHE A 56 -3.78 11.97 8.42
N GLU A 57 -4.65 10.97 8.56
CA GLU A 57 -4.67 10.05 9.70
C GLU A 57 -4.36 8.62 9.24
N SER A 58 -3.76 7.82 10.11
CA SER A 58 -3.49 6.40 9.82
C SER A 58 -4.80 5.63 9.67
N GLU A 59 -5.01 4.98 8.53
CA GLU A 59 -6.21 4.16 8.27
C GLU A 59 -5.92 2.67 8.38
N ALA A 60 -4.93 2.19 7.64
CA ALA A 60 -4.64 0.76 7.54
C ALA A 60 -3.20 0.49 7.13
N VAL A 61 -2.66 -0.66 7.53
CA VAL A 61 -1.42 -1.21 6.97
C VAL A 61 -1.81 -2.39 6.09
N ILE A 62 -1.50 -2.29 4.80
CA ILE A 62 -1.97 -3.22 3.76
C ILE A 62 -1.07 -4.44 3.63
N THR A 63 0.24 -4.23 3.77
CA THR A 63 1.21 -5.32 3.72
C THR A 63 1.51 -5.85 5.11
N VAL A 64 1.86 -7.13 5.26
CA VAL A 64 2.38 -7.69 6.51
C VAL A 64 3.86 -8.08 6.34
N ASN A 65 4.69 -7.78 7.35
CA ASN A 65 6.05 -8.29 7.37
C ASN A 65 6.09 -9.66 8.04
N LEU A 66 6.49 -10.67 7.27
CA LEU A 66 6.73 -12.03 7.77
C LEU A 66 8.24 -12.30 7.66
N PRO A 67 9.03 -12.12 8.74
CA PRO A 67 10.50 -12.21 8.68
C PRO A 67 11.03 -13.60 8.26
N GLY A 68 10.27 -14.66 8.54
CA GLY A 68 10.62 -16.04 8.15
C GLY A 68 10.18 -16.43 6.74
N ALA A 69 9.48 -15.54 6.01
CA ALA A 69 9.02 -15.82 4.66
C ALA A 69 9.97 -15.20 3.63
N GLU A 70 10.44 -16.02 2.71
CA GLU A 70 11.23 -15.57 1.56
C GLU A 70 10.36 -14.81 0.55
N ARG A 71 10.92 -13.77 -0.04
CA ARG A 71 10.28 -12.95 -1.08
C ARG A 71 11.35 -12.34 -1.98
N SER A 72 10.98 -12.09 -3.23
CA SER A 72 11.85 -11.41 -4.20
C SER A 72 11.81 -9.90 -3.99
N ALA A 73 12.74 -9.15 -4.59
CA ALA A 73 12.69 -7.69 -4.57
C ALA A 73 11.37 -7.19 -5.18
N GLY A 74 10.73 -6.22 -4.52
CA GLY A 74 9.42 -5.70 -4.93
C GLY A 74 8.23 -6.56 -4.49
N CYS A 75 8.45 -7.82 -4.09
CA CYS A 75 7.39 -8.68 -3.59
C CYS A 75 7.10 -8.41 -2.10
N GLN A 76 5.83 -8.48 -1.72
CA GLN A 76 5.42 -8.45 -0.31
C GLN A 76 4.05 -9.13 -0.10
N PHE A 77 3.80 -9.58 1.12
CA PHE A 77 2.54 -10.23 1.51
C PHE A 77 1.48 -9.21 1.94
N ILE A 78 0.24 -9.44 1.55
CA ILE A 78 -0.93 -8.60 1.90
C ILE A 78 -1.59 -9.11 3.18
N ASP A 79 -1.86 -8.20 4.11
CA ASP A 79 -2.51 -8.47 5.39
C ASP A 79 -4.03 -8.60 5.24
N THR A 80 -4.49 -9.66 4.55
CA THR A 80 -5.92 -9.93 4.38
C THR A 80 -6.62 -10.27 5.69
N ASN A 81 -5.86 -10.68 6.73
CA ASN A 81 -6.40 -10.95 8.06
C ASN A 81 -7.01 -9.69 8.71
N ASN A 82 -6.38 -8.53 8.52
CA ASN A 82 -6.84 -7.27 9.10
C ASN A 82 -7.60 -6.38 8.11
N ASN A 83 -7.45 -6.62 6.80
CA ASN A 83 -8.01 -5.77 5.75
C ASN A 83 -9.10 -6.45 4.89
N GLY A 84 -9.42 -7.71 5.16
CA GLY A 84 -10.29 -8.52 4.31
C GLY A 84 -9.58 -8.99 3.03
N GLU A 85 -10.18 -9.95 2.32
CA GLU A 85 -9.63 -10.48 1.06
C GLU A 85 -9.82 -9.49 -0.09
N GLU A 86 -10.87 -8.66 -0.02
CA GLU A 86 -11.24 -7.64 -1.00
C GLU A 86 -10.18 -6.54 -1.18
N VAL A 87 -9.25 -6.40 -0.23
CA VAL A 87 -8.15 -5.45 -0.35
C VAL A 87 -7.24 -5.78 -1.53
N LEU A 88 -7.08 -7.06 -1.88
CA LEU A 88 -6.29 -7.47 -3.03
C LEU A 88 -6.97 -7.06 -4.33
N ASP A 89 -8.30 -7.24 -4.41
CA ASP A 89 -9.10 -6.79 -5.55
C ASP A 89 -9.00 -5.26 -5.71
N TRP A 90 -9.03 -4.52 -4.61
CA TRP A 90 -8.82 -3.07 -4.62
C TRP A 90 -7.43 -2.67 -5.14
N LEU A 91 -6.36 -3.35 -4.68
CA LEU A 91 -5.01 -3.10 -5.17
C LEU A 91 -4.88 -3.36 -6.67
N MET A 92 -5.49 -4.44 -7.17
CA MET A 92 -5.52 -4.75 -8.60
C MET A 92 -6.35 -3.73 -9.39
N LEU A 93 -7.50 -3.32 -8.87
CA LEU A 93 -8.39 -2.34 -9.52
C LEU A 93 -7.68 -1.01 -9.76
N TYR A 94 -6.92 -0.52 -8.78
CA TYR A 94 -6.11 0.69 -8.93
C TYR A 94 -4.76 0.44 -9.61
N GLY A 95 -4.48 -0.79 -10.05
CA GLY A 95 -3.25 -1.16 -10.73
C GLY A 95 -2.01 -0.96 -9.87
N LEU A 96 -2.10 -1.19 -8.56
CA LEU A 96 -1.01 -1.00 -7.60
C LEU A 96 -0.11 -2.23 -7.45
N CYS A 97 -0.50 -3.41 -7.92
CA CYS A 97 0.32 -4.61 -7.81
C CYS A 97 -0.05 -5.69 -8.83
N THR A 98 0.78 -6.72 -8.92
CA THR A 98 0.50 -7.96 -9.67
C THR A 98 0.55 -9.16 -8.72
N PRO A 99 -0.52 -9.97 -8.58
CA PRO A 99 -0.46 -11.18 -7.78
C PRO A 99 0.57 -12.17 -8.33
N THR A 100 1.34 -12.80 -7.43
CA THR A 100 2.35 -13.80 -7.84
C THR A 100 1.81 -15.24 -7.85
N GLY A 101 0.66 -15.45 -7.19
CA GLY A 101 0.11 -16.78 -6.90
C GLY A 101 0.76 -17.48 -5.70
N ARG A 102 1.79 -16.89 -5.08
CA ARG A 102 2.40 -17.40 -3.84
C ARG A 102 1.66 -16.89 -2.61
N TYR A 103 1.82 -17.64 -1.51
CA TYR A 103 1.26 -17.30 -0.21
C TYR A 103 2.28 -17.60 0.88
N ALA A 104 2.24 -16.82 1.96
CA ALA A 104 2.89 -17.18 3.22
C ALA A 104 1.84 -17.58 4.26
N VAL A 105 2.25 -18.41 5.21
CA VAL A 105 1.39 -18.87 6.32
C VAL A 105 2.01 -18.40 7.63
N SER A 106 1.20 -17.83 8.51
CA SER A 106 1.57 -17.56 9.89
C SER A 106 0.40 -17.90 10.79
N GLY A 107 0.59 -18.82 11.74
CA GLY A 107 -0.51 -19.38 12.52
C GLY A 107 -1.57 -20.02 11.62
N PHE A 108 -2.82 -19.55 11.72
CA PHE A 108 -3.96 -20.01 10.92
C PHE A 108 -4.24 -19.12 9.69
N CYS A 109 -3.47 -18.07 9.49
CA CYS A 109 -3.69 -17.07 8.45
C CYS A 109 -2.82 -17.36 7.22
N LYS A 110 -3.37 -17.10 6.03
CA LYS A 110 -2.67 -17.17 4.75
C LYS A 110 -2.65 -15.77 4.14
N TYR A 111 -1.48 -15.33 3.69
CA TYR A 111 -1.27 -13.98 3.18
C TYR A 111 -0.82 -14.08 1.71
N PRO A 112 -1.59 -13.56 0.75
CA PRO A 112 -1.19 -13.58 -0.66
C PRO A 112 0.02 -12.69 -0.89
N GLU A 113 0.95 -13.14 -1.72
CA GLU A 113 2.10 -12.34 -2.15
C GLU A 113 1.79 -11.63 -3.46
N VAL A 114 2.14 -10.35 -3.52
CA VAL A 114 2.08 -9.54 -4.74
C VAL A 114 3.47 -9.01 -5.08
N ASP A 115 3.69 -8.75 -6.37
CA ASP A 115 4.83 -7.99 -6.88
C ASP A 115 4.39 -6.55 -7.15
N PHE A 116 4.92 -5.61 -6.36
CA PHE A 116 4.64 -4.20 -6.50
C PHE A 116 5.46 -3.53 -7.61
N TYR A 117 6.64 -4.06 -7.94
CA TYR A 117 7.55 -3.45 -8.92
C TYR A 117 7.11 -3.67 -10.37
N GLN A 118 6.24 -4.66 -10.61
CA GLN A 118 5.57 -4.82 -11.90
C GLN A 118 4.51 -3.74 -12.18
N SER A 119 4.10 -2.97 -11.17
CA SER A 119 3.16 -1.85 -11.35
C SER A 119 3.90 -0.53 -11.57
N GLU A 120 3.78 0.04 -12.78
CA GLU A 120 4.28 1.39 -13.06
C GLU A 120 3.64 2.45 -12.14
N ARG A 121 2.35 2.30 -11.80
CA ARG A 121 1.65 3.23 -10.92
C ARG A 121 2.24 3.19 -9.52
N PHE A 122 2.46 1.99 -8.99
CA PHE A 122 3.10 1.82 -7.69
C PHE A 122 4.51 2.41 -7.69
N MET A 123 5.29 2.18 -8.74
CA MET A 123 6.65 2.72 -8.82
C MET A 123 6.68 4.25 -8.77
N LYS A 124 5.73 4.93 -9.42
CA LYS A 124 5.56 6.39 -9.32
C LYS A 124 5.17 6.83 -7.90
N GLN A 125 4.24 6.10 -7.27
CA GLN A 125 3.83 6.38 -5.89
C GLN A 125 4.99 6.19 -4.90
N LYS A 126 5.76 5.11 -5.06
CA LYS A 126 6.96 4.83 -4.29
C LYS A 126 7.99 5.95 -4.44
N GLU A 127 8.29 6.37 -5.68
CA GLU A 127 9.24 7.47 -5.92
C GLU A 127 8.79 8.77 -5.26
N LEU A 128 7.49 9.09 -5.32
CA LEU A 128 6.91 10.23 -4.63
C LEU A 128 7.12 10.14 -3.11
N CYS A 129 6.84 8.98 -2.51
CA CYS A 129 7.04 8.78 -1.08
C CYS A 129 8.50 8.83 -0.66
N ASP A 130 9.40 8.21 -1.45
CA ASP A 130 10.83 8.24 -1.21
C ASP A 130 11.41 9.65 -1.29
N ARG A 131 10.91 10.48 -2.22
CA ARG A 131 11.41 11.84 -2.40
C ARG A 131 10.99 12.78 -1.28
N TYR A 132 9.78 12.61 -0.74
CA TYR A 132 9.17 13.64 0.10
C TYR A 132 8.88 13.22 1.54
N PHE A 133 8.86 11.92 1.85
CA PHE A 133 8.35 11.43 3.13
C PHE A 133 9.26 10.39 3.80
N ASN A 134 9.91 9.52 3.02
CA ASN A 134 10.94 8.63 3.56
C ASN A 134 12.26 9.40 3.56
N PHE A 135 12.58 10.05 4.67
CA PHE A 135 13.88 10.68 4.85
C PHE A 135 14.98 9.61 4.76
N VAL A 136 15.79 9.70 3.70
CA VAL A 136 17.11 9.07 3.68
C VAL A 136 18.05 10.17 4.18
N ASP A 137 18.55 10.04 5.40
CA ASP A 137 19.70 10.83 5.85
C ASP A 137 20.90 10.61 4.92
#